data_AF-A0A9C7RLK5-F1
#
_entry.id   AF-A0A9C7RLK5-F1
#
_cell.length_a   1.000
_cell.length_b   1.000
_cell.length_c   1.000
_cell.angle_alpha   90.00
_cell.angle_beta   90.00
_cell.angle_gamma   90.00
#
_symmetry.space_group_name_H-M   'P 1'
#
loop_
_entity.id
_entity.type
_entity.pdbx_description
1 polymer ?
#
loop_
_entity_poly.entity_id
_entity_poly.type
_entity_poly.pdbx_seq_one_letter_code
_entity_poly.pdbx_strand_id
1 'polypeptide(L)' 'RLENLAKKTVSGKIGQPEEIARAIYFLADRDESSFITGQPLVVDGGATAKLSTE' A
#
# COMPACT_ATOMS: atom_id res chain seq x y z
N ARG A 1 3.97 -0.55 20.68
CA ARG A 1 2.73 -0.12 19.97
C ARG A 1 2.89 -0.19 18.45
N LEU A 2 3.94 0.41 17.88
CA LEU A 2 4.23 0.35 16.43
C LEU A 2 4.52 -1.08 15.94
N GLU A 3 5.26 -1.87 16.71
CA GLU A 3 5.51 -3.29 16.39
C GLU A 3 4.23 -4.12 16.26
N ASN A 4 3.23 -3.88 17.11
CA ASN A 4 1.94 -4.57 17.03
C ASN A 4 1.14 -4.17 15.79
N LEU A 5 1.31 -2.93 15.31
CA LEU A 5 0.71 -2.49 14.05
C LEU A 5 1.44 -3.11 12.85
N ALA A 6 2.77 -3.20 12.92
CA ALA A 6 3.58 -3.79 11.86
C ALA A 6 3.23 -5.27 11.63
N LYS A 7 2.98 -6.03 12.70
CA LYS A 7 2.51 -7.43 12.67
C LYS A 7 1.16 -7.64 11.96
N LYS A 8 0.36 -6.59 11.79
CA LYS A 8 -0.92 -6.66 11.06
C LYS A 8 -0.75 -6.57 9.54
N THR A 9 0.45 -6.27 9.06
CA THR A 9 0.77 -6.22 7.64
C THR A 9 1.62 -7.43 7.28
N VAL A 10 1.53 -7.90 6.03
CA VAL A 10 2.43 -8.97 5.52
C VAL A 10 3.88 -8.48 5.48
N SER A 11 4.07 -7.19 5.21
CA SER A 11 5.39 -6.58 5.16
C SER A 11 6.13 -6.55 6.51
N GLY A 12 5.44 -6.79 7.62
CA GLY A 12 6.02 -6.79 8.96
C GLY A 12 6.58 -5.43 9.40
N LYS A 13 6.24 -4.34 8.70
CA LYS A 13 6.73 -2.98 8.98
C LYS A 13 5.60 -1.96 8.95
N ILE A 14 5.89 -0.76 9.46
CA ILE A 14 5.03 0.40 9.29
C ILE A 14 5.46 1.13 8.03
N GLY A 15 4.51 1.30 7.10
CA GLY A 15 4.72 2.09 5.90
C GLY A 15 5.07 3.54 6.24
N GLN A 16 6.02 4.10 5.49
CA GLN A 16 6.39 5.51 5.61
C GLN A 16 5.57 6.37 4.64
N PRO A 17 5.35 7.66 4.93
CA PRO A 17 4.61 8.56 4.03
C PRO A 17 5.12 8.57 2.59
N GLU A 18 6.43 8.43 2.39
CA GLU A 18 7.07 8.42 1.07
C GLU A 18 6.68 7.20 0.24
N GLU A 19 6.33 6.08 0.88
CA GLU A 19 5.82 4.88 0.20
C GLU A 19 4.45 5.14 -0.42
N ILE A 20 3.59 5.91 0.27
CA ILE A 20 2.29 6.33 -0.25
C ILE A 20 2.46 7.41 -1.32
N ALA A 21 3.36 8.37 -1.10
CA ALA A 21 3.64 9.44 -2.05
C ALA A 21 4.10 8.90 -3.42
N ARG A 22 4.91 7.83 -3.44
CA ARG A 22 5.33 7.19 -4.70
C ARG A 22 4.17 6.55 -5.46
N ALA A 23 3.22 5.92 -4.77
CA ALA A 23 2.05 5.37 -5.42
C ALA A 23 1.13 6.47 -6.00
N ILE A 24 0.98 7.57 -5.27
CA ILE A 24 0.27 8.76 -5.77
C ILE A 24 0.98 9.33 -6.99
N TYR A 25 2.30 9.49 -6.93
CA TYR A 25 3.11 9.98 -8.05
C TYR A 25 2.92 9.11 -9.29
N PHE A 26 3.00 7.78 -9.15
CA PHE A 26 2.74 6.84 -10.24
C PHE A 26 1.36 7.06 -10.87
N LEU A 27 0.29 7.21 -10.07
CA LEU A 27 -1.06 7.44 -10.59
C LEU A 27 -1.28 8.85 -11.16
N ALA A 28 -0.44 9.82 -10.79
CA ALA A 28 -0.47 11.17 -11.32
C ALA A 28 0.33 11.31 -12.63
N ASP A 29 1.27 10.40 -12.86
CA ASP A 29 2.08 10.35 -14.07
C ASP A 29 1.25 9.79 -15.24
N ARG A 30 1.04 10.64 -16.25
CA ARG A 30 0.17 10.34 -17.38
C ARG A 30 0.70 9.23 -18.27
N ASP A 31 2.01 9.06 -18.34
CA ASP A 31 2.64 8.07 -19.19
C ASP A 31 2.68 6.71 -18.47
N GLU A 32 3.09 6.72 -17.20
CA GLU A 32 3.22 5.51 -16.38
C GLU A 32 1.87 4.86 -16.04
N SER A 33 0.80 5.64 -15.85
CA SER A 33 -0.54 5.11 -15.54
C SER A 33 -1.56 5.35 -16.65
N SER A 34 -1.12 5.54 -17.90
CA SER A 34 -1.97 5.92 -19.05
C SER A 34 -3.19 5.03 -19.29
N PHE A 35 -3.15 3.76 -18.87
CA PHE A 35 -4.23 2.78 -19.06
C PHE A 35 -4.96 2.38 -17.76
N ILE A 36 -4.64 3.02 -16.64
CA ILE A 36 -5.27 2.73 -15.35
C ILE A 36 -6.37 3.76 -15.11
N THR A 37 -7.62 3.31 -15.10
CA THR A 37 -8.78 4.18 -14.81
C THR A 37 -9.83 3.38 -14.05
N GLY A 38 -10.45 4.01 -13.05
CA GLY A 38 -11.55 3.42 -12.28
C GLY A 38 -11.15 2.31 -11.32
N GLN A 39 -9.84 2.08 -11.09
CA GLN A 39 -9.37 0.98 -10.25
C GLN A 39 -8.70 1.48 -8.95
N PRO A 40 -9.05 0.93 -7.77
CA PRO A 40 -8.37 1.25 -6.54
C PRO A 40 -7.01 0.54 -6.48
N LEU A 41 -5.98 1.29 -6.08
CA LEU A 41 -4.65 0.77 -5.77
C LEU A 41 -4.48 0.68 -4.25
N VAL A 42 -4.43 -0.54 -3.71
CA VAL A 42 -4.24 -0.77 -2.27
C VAL A 42 -2.76 -0.70 -1.93
N VAL A 43 -2.39 0.20 -1.01
CA VAL A 43 -1.00 0.41 -0.55
C VAL A 43 -0.96 0.38 0.98
N ASP A 44 -1.07 -0.82 1.55
CA ASP A 44 -1.25 -1.01 3.01
C ASP A 44 -0.26 -2.01 3.64
N GLY A 45 0.83 -2.33 2.94
CA GLY A 45 1.80 -3.34 3.37
C GLY A 45 1.23 -4.77 3.41
N GLY A 46 0.08 -5.02 2.77
CA GLY A 46 -0.60 -6.31 2.74
C GLY A 46 -1.55 -6.52 3.92
N ALA A 47 -1.97 -5.47 4.63
CA ALA A 47 -2.90 -5.60 5.75
C ALA A 47 -4.25 -6.21 5.30
N THR A 48 -4.76 -5.77 4.15
CA THR A 48 -6.01 -6.27 3.54
C THR A 48 -5.89 -7.71 3.04
N ALA A 49 -4.67 -8.15 2.68
CA ALA A 49 -4.39 -9.50 2.20
C ALA A 49 -4.10 -10.50 3.33
N LYS A 50 -3.90 -10.01 4.56
CA LYS A 50 -3.61 -10.87 5.70
C LYS A 50 -4.89 -11.60 6.13
N LEU A 51 -4.96 -12.91 5.86
CA LEU A 51 -6.08 -13.74 6.29
C LEU A 51 -6.21 -13.74 7.82
N SER A 52 -7.43 -13.57 8.31
CA SER A 52 -7.77 -13.49 9.74
C SER A 52 -7.67 -14.82 10.50
N THR A 53 -7.04 -15.85 9.92
CA THR A 53 -6.95 -17.19 10.52
C THR A 53 -5.60 -17.49 11.18
N GLU A 54 -4.70 -16.51 11.28
CA GLU A 54 -3.56 -16.55 12.22
C GLU A 54 -3.97 -16.11 13.63
#